data_AF-A0A839G958-F1
#
_entry.id   AF-A0A839G958-F1
#
_cell.length_a   1.000
_cell.length_b   1.000
_cell.length_c   1.000
_cell.angle_alpha   90.00
_cell.angle_beta   90.00
_cell.angle_gamma   90.00
#
_symmetry.space_group_name_H-M   'P 1'
#
loop_
_entity.id
_entity.type
_entity.pdbx_description
1 polymer ?
#
loop_
_entity_poly.entity_id
_entity_poly.type
_entity_poly.pdbx_seq_one_letter_code
_entity_poly.pdbx_strand_id
1 'polypeptide(L)'
;MHGIDVSRYQAEVNWAHVKESNIAFAFIKATEGNFLKDRYFDRNWEYSRQHGIKRGAYHFFLPWVPAENQLEHFKRTVKLEPGDLAPVLDVETIAKDITDADLRSNIRAWLEGAEKHYGVKPIIYTYQAFYDRKLKGYFPEYHFWIARYKDMEPNVHPGDKMAFWQYSEKGLVKGVSSPVDVNWFYGDHAALSKYCVPAPAPAAPQPEEALAQAEAF
;
A
#
# COMPACT_ATOMS: atom_id res chain seq x y z
N MET A 1 3.99 -14.94 2.65
CA MET A 1 4.27 -14.29 3.96
C MET A 1 2.98 -13.72 4.55
N HIS A 2 2.88 -13.60 5.88
CA HIS A 2 1.71 -13.02 6.54
C HIS A 2 1.90 -11.54 6.88
N GLY A 3 0.81 -10.78 6.77
CA GLY A 3 0.72 -9.40 7.19
C GLY A 3 -0.65 -9.07 7.77
N ILE A 4 -0.78 -7.86 8.28
CA ILE A 4 -2.07 -7.30 8.73
C ILE A 4 -2.34 -5.97 8.04
N ASP A 5 -3.56 -5.49 8.10
CA ASP A 5 -3.83 -4.09 7.88
C ASP A 5 -4.70 -3.51 8.99
N VAL A 6 -4.44 -2.26 9.33
CA VAL A 6 -5.00 -1.61 10.51
C VAL A 6 -5.42 -0.18 10.22
N SER A 7 -6.42 0.27 10.96
CA SER A 7 -6.89 1.64 10.97
C SER A 7 -7.21 2.07 12.40
N ARG A 8 -7.89 3.20 12.56
CA ARG A 8 -8.46 3.63 13.84
C ARG A 8 -9.39 2.60 14.51
N TYR A 9 -9.92 1.64 13.77
CA TYR A 9 -10.82 0.61 14.31
C TYR A 9 -10.08 -0.41 15.18
N GLN A 10 -8.79 -0.65 14.92
CA GLN A 10 -7.93 -1.49 15.77
C GLN A 10 -7.34 -0.75 16.97
N ALA A 11 -7.60 0.57 17.07
CA ALA A 11 -7.16 1.42 18.16
C ALA A 11 -5.64 1.31 18.44
N GLU A 12 -5.28 1.02 19.70
CA GLU A 12 -3.89 0.90 20.14
C GLU A 12 -3.35 -0.50 19.84
N VAL A 13 -2.43 -0.57 18.87
CA VAL A 13 -1.73 -1.80 18.49
C VAL A 13 -0.39 -1.90 19.23
N ASN A 14 -0.16 -3.03 19.91
CA ASN A 14 1.13 -3.37 20.49
C ASN A 14 2.01 -4.06 19.44
N TRP A 15 2.83 -3.27 18.76
CA TRP A 15 3.68 -3.73 17.65
C TRP A 15 4.78 -4.72 18.05
N ALA A 16 5.23 -4.71 19.32
CA ALA A 16 6.16 -5.72 19.82
C ALA A 16 5.52 -7.12 19.80
N HIS A 17 4.29 -7.23 20.32
CA HIS A 17 3.55 -8.49 20.30
C HIS A 17 3.12 -8.90 18.88
N VAL A 18 2.84 -7.94 18.00
CA VAL A 18 2.56 -8.23 16.59
C VAL A 18 3.77 -8.88 15.92
N LYS A 19 4.98 -8.38 16.21
CA LYS A 19 6.22 -8.96 15.66
C LYS A 19 6.44 -10.40 16.11
N GLU A 20 6.12 -10.74 17.36
CA GLU A 20 6.16 -12.11 17.88
C GLU A 20 5.18 -13.05 17.18
N SER A 21 4.16 -12.52 16.50
CA SER A 21 3.14 -13.29 15.77
C SER A 21 3.55 -13.60 14.32
N ASN A 22 4.83 -13.48 13.97
CA ASN A 22 5.37 -13.69 12.61
C ASN A 22 4.73 -12.79 11.53
N ILE A 23 4.22 -11.62 11.93
CA ILE A 23 3.74 -10.60 10.99
C ILE A 23 4.95 -9.92 10.35
N ALA A 24 5.06 -10.05 9.03
CA ALA A 24 6.19 -9.55 8.28
C ALA A 24 5.96 -8.15 7.71
N PHE A 25 4.70 -7.80 7.42
CA PHE A 25 4.31 -6.50 6.90
C PHE A 25 2.99 -6.02 7.48
N ALA A 26 2.77 -4.70 7.41
CA ALA A 26 1.49 -4.09 7.73
C ALA A 26 1.13 -2.96 6.76
N PHE A 27 -0.13 -2.90 6.33
CA PHE A 27 -0.68 -1.70 5.70
C PHE A 27 -1.48 -0.89 6.72
N ILE A 28 -1.25 0.42 6.78
CA ILE A 28 -1.79 1.29 7.83
C ILE A 28 -2.62 2.38 7.15
N LYS A 29 -3.88 2.54 7.55
CA LYS A 29 -4.74 3.61 7.03
C LYS A 29 -4.11 4.94 7.32
N ALA A 30 -3.86 5.74 6.29
CA ALA A 30 -3.34 7.09 6.44
C ALA A 30 -4.44 8.13 6.31
N THR A 31 -5.20 8.06 5.20
CA THR A 31 -6.14 9.11 4.83
C THR A 31 -7.37 8.55 4.12
N GLU A 32 -8.41 9.36 4.07
CA GLU A 32 -9.66 9.08 3.37
C GLU A 32 -10.22 10.38 2.78
N GLY A 33 -10.58 10.34 1.49
CA GLY A 33 -10.97 11.55 0.76
C GLY A 33 -9.89 12.64 0.82
N ASN A 34 -10.27 13.91 0.79
CA ASN A 34 -9.33 15.04 0.92
C ASN A 34 -9.33 15.68 2.31
N PHE A 35 -9.96 15.05 3.31
CA PHE A 35 -10.26 15.68 4.60
C PHE A 35 -9.85 14.84 5.82
N LEU A 36 -9.91 13.51 5.75
CA LEU A 36 -9.71 12.68 6.93
C LEU A 36 -8.27 12.16 6.97
N LYS A 37 -7.60 12.38 8.10
CA LYS A 37 -6.39 11.66 8.51
C LYS A 37 -6.77 10.64 9.58
N ASP A 38 -6.31 9.40 9.45
CA ASP A 38 -6.58 8.39 10.48
C ASP A 38 -5.86 8.78 11.79
N ARG A 39 -6.62 8.84 12.88
CA ARG A 39 -6.12 9.31 14.19
C ARG A 39 -5.03 8.44 14.80
N TYR A 40 -4.87 7.18 14.35
CA TYR A 40 -3.83 6.27 14.81
C TYR A 40 -2.68 6.11 13.80
N PHE A 41 -2.74 6.78 12.64
CA PHE A 41 -1.73 6.64 11.58
C PHE A 41 -0.31 6.89 12.10
N ASP A 42 -0.04 8.07 12.65
CA ASP A 42 1.33 8.46 13.04
C ASP A 42 1.94 7.47 14.05
N ARG A 43 1.13 7.05 15.03
CA ARG A 43 1.54 6.06 16.03
C ARG A 43 1.83 4.72 15.38
N ASN A 44 0.88 4.19 14.60
CA ASN A 44 1.05 2.90 13.96
C ASN A 44 2.24 2.91 12.99
N TRP A 45 2.40 3.99 12.23
CA TRP A 45 3.48 4.20 11.30
C TRP A 45 4.83 4.11 12.00
N GLU A 46 5.03 4.88 13.07
CA GLU A 46 6.29 4.92 13.81
C GLU A 46 6.59 3.58 14.49
N TYR A 47 5.65 3.07 15.30
CA TYR A 47 5.90 1.88 16.10
C TYR A 47 6.02 0.59 15.28
N SER A 48 5.35 0.47 14.13
CA SER A 48 5.55 -0.70 13.26
C SER A 48 6.98 -0.77 12.75
N ARG A 49 7.58 0.38 12.37
CA ARG A 49 8.97 0.45 11.92
C ARG A 49 9.95 0.14 13.03
N GLN A 50 9.76 0.71 14.22
CA GLN A 50 10.63 0.45 15.38
C GLN A 50 10.73 -1.03 15.72
N HIS A 51 9.68 -1.81 15.46
CA HIS A 51 9.64 -3.26 15.71
C HIS A 51 9.99 -4.11 14.47
N GLY A 52 10.56 -3.49 13.42
CA GLY A 52 11.03 -4.19 12.23
C GLY A 52 9.91 -4.86 11.43
N ILE A 53 8.71 -4.26 11.42
CA ILE A 53 7.60 -4.65 10.55
C ILE A 53 7.63 -3.73 9.34
N LYS A 54 7.64 -4.34 8.15
CA LYS A 54 7.65 -3.60 6.89
C LYS A 54 6.30 -2.92 6.69
N ARG A 55 6.28 -1.59 6.63
CA ARG A 55 5.04 -0.79 6.67
C ARG A 55 4.70 -0.20 5.30
N GLY A 56 3.42 -0.15 4.98
CA GLY A 56 2.86 0.59 3.84
C GLY A 56 1.66 1.42 4.28
N ALA A 57 1.39 2.51 3.59
CA ALA A 57 0.28 3.40 3.91
C ALA A 57 -0.80 3.28 2.85
N TYR A 58 -2.07 3.26 3.26
CA TYR A 58 -3.20 3.24 2.32
C TYR A 58 -4.10 4.47 2.41
N HIS A 59 -4.68 4.81 1.27
CA HIS A 59 -5.64 5.88 1.07
C HIS A 59 -7.01 5.31 0.71
N PHE A 60 -8.03 5.60 1.50
CA PHE A 60 -9.41 5.22 1.18
C PHE A 60 -10.00 6.21 0.17
N PHE A 61 -10.25 5.74 -1.05
CA PHE A 61 -10.68 6.56 -2.17
C PHE A 61 -12.18 6.82 -2.15
N LEU A 62 -12.55 8.09 -2.30
CA LEU A 62 -13.95 8.54 -2.45
C LEU A 62 -14.16 9.06 -3.88
N PRO A 63 -14.93 8.37 -4.74
CA PRO A 63 -15.08 8.74 -6.14
C PRO A 63 -15.61 10.16 -6.37
N TRP A 64 -16.46 10.66 -5.47
CA TRP A 64 -17.04 12.01 -5.55
C TRP A 64 -16.08 13.13 -5.12
N VAL A 65 -14.86 12.80 -4.70
CA VAL A 65 -13.82 13.78 -4.37
C VAL A 65 -12.79 13.81 -5.50
N PRO A 66 -12.35 14.98 -5.97
CA PRO A 66 -11.32 15.07 -7.02
C PRO A 66 -10.06 14.27 -6.67
N ALA A 67 -9.61 13.41 -7.59
CA ALA A 67 -8.48 12.52 -7.37
C ALA A 67 -7.18 13.27 -7.01
N GLU A 68 -6.95 14.43 -7.62
CA GLU A 68 -5.81 15.30 -7.30
C GLU A 68 -5.83 15.77 -5.83
N ASN A 69 -6.99 16.21 -5.33
CA ASN A 69 -7.12 16.66 -3.95
C ASN A 69 -6.88 15.52 -2.95
N GLN A 70 -7.34 14.32 -3.29
CA GLN A 70 -7.11 13.10 -2.52
C GLN A 70 -5.62 12.72 -2.48
N LEU A 71 -4.94 12.79 -3.64
CA LEU A 71 -3.51 12.55 -3.76
C LEU A 71 -2.70 13.57 -2.96
N GLU A 72 -3.00 14.87 -3.08
CA GLU A 72 -2.31 15.90 -2.31
C GLU A 72 -2.50 15.71 -0.80
N HIS A 73 -3.68 15.29 -0.37
CA HIS A 73 -3.93 14.96 1.04
C HIS A 73 -3.09 13.77 1.52
N PHE A 74 -3.02 12.70 0.71
CA PHE A 74 -2.16 11.56 0.99
C PHE A 74 -0.68 11.97 1.06
N LYS A 75 -0.16 12.73 0.10
CA LYS A 75 1.23 13.22 0.05
C LYS A 75 1.63 14.12 1.22
N ARG A 76 0.69 14.95 1.70
CA ARG A 76 0.93 15.79 2.89
C ARG A 76 1.03 14.96 4.16
N THR A 77 0.30 13.85 4.21
CA THR A 77 0.22 12.98 5.39
C THR A 77 1.32 11.92 5.43
N VAL A 78 1.64 11.33 4.28
CA VAL A 78 2.52 10.17 4.17
C VAL A 78 3.86 10.58 3.57
N LYS A 79 4.93 10.33 4.32
CA LYS A 79 6.30 10.40 3.82
C LYS A 79 6.84 8.97 3.83
N LEU A 80 7.11 8.45 2.64
CA LEU A 80 7.69 7.12 2.48
C LEU A 80 9.21 7.25 2.43
N GLU A 81 9.88 6.37 3.15
CA GLU A 81 11.33 6.23 3.12
C GLU A 81 11.73 4.95 2.38
N PRO A 82 12.98 4.84 1.92
CA PRO A 82 13.50 3.59 1.38
C PRO A 82 13.17 2.38 2.27
N GLY A 83 12.60 1.34 1.67
CA GLY A 83 12.19 0.13 2.36
C GLY A 83 10.77 0.13 2.94
N ASP A 84 10.06 1.27 2.97
CA ASP A 84 8.61 1.33 3.16
C ASP A 84 7.92 0.77 1.89
N LEU A 85 6.79 0.08 2.06
CA LEU A 85 5.99 -0.44 0.95
C LEU A 85 5.36 0.69 0.14
N ALA A 86 5.12 0.41 -1.14
CA ALA A 86 4.43 1.28 -2.06
C ALA A 86 3.08 1.76 -1.50
N PRO A 87 2.65 2.98 -1.83
CA PRO A 87 1.37 3.48 -1.39
C PRO A 87 0.24 2.62 -1.96
N VAL A 88 -0.80 2.42 -1.16
CA VAL A 88 -1.98 1.66 -1.57
C VAL A 88 -3.14 2.62 -1.82
N LEU A 89 -3.82 2.46 -2.95
CA LEU A 89 -5.13 3.07 -3.20
C LEU A 89 -6.21 2.04 -2.90
N ASP A 90 -7.00 2.27 -1.86
CA ASP A 90 -8.15 1.47 -1.47
C ASP A 90 -9.40 1.97 -2.21
N VAL A 91 -9.93 1.14 -3.12
CA VAL A 91 -11.05 1.46 -4.00
C VAL A 91 -12.18 0.44 -3.79
N GLU A 92 -13.23 0.88 -3.10
CA GLU A 92 -14.36 -0.01 -2.77
C GLU A 92 -15.74 0.65 -2.91
N THR A 93 -15.79 1.95 -3.18
CA THR A 93 -17.03 2.74 -3.27
C THR A 93 -17.31 3.23 -4.70
N ILE A 94 -18.58 3.57 -4.94
CA ILE A 94 -19.06 4.18 -6.19
C ILE A 94 -19.75 5.50 -5.87
N ALA A 95 -19.86 6.40 -6.85
CA ALA A 95 -20.74 7.56 -6.79
C ALA A 95 -21.83 7.43 -7.85
N LYS A 96 -23.05 7.90 -7.55
CA LYS A 96 -24.20 7.82 -8.45
C LYS A 96 -23.95 8.53 -9.78
N ASP A 97 -23.27 9.67 -9.73
CA ASP A 97 -23.10 10.57 -10.87
C ASP A 97 -21.72 10.41 -11.54
N ILE A 98 -21.02 9.29 -11.27
CA ILE A 98 -19.71 8.98 -11.86
C ILE A 98 -19.82 7.67 -12.63
N THR A 99 -19.48 7.72 -13.91
CA THR A 99 -19.47 6.53 -14.75
C THR A 99 -18.29 5.62 -14.39
N ASP A 100 -18.36 4.34 -14.76
CA ASP A 100 -17.24 3.43 -14.54
C ASP A 100 -15.97 3.87 -15.30
N ALA A 101 -16.12 4.55 -16.44
CA ALA A 101 -15.00 5.11 -17.19
C ALA A 101 -14.35 6.27 -16.42
N ASP A 102 -15.15 7.18 -15.86
CA ASP A 102 -14.66 8.30 -15.07
C ASP A 102 -14.03 7.83 -13.76
N LEU A 103 -14.63 6.83 -13.09
CA LEU A 103 -14.05 6.18 -11.91
C LEU A 103 -12.64 5.65 -12.23
N ARG A 104 -12.50 4.90 -13.32
CA ARG A 104 -11.19 4.35 -13.73
C ARG A 104 -10.19 5.45 -14.11
N SER A 105 -10.66 6.51 -14.76
CA SER A 105 -9.83 7.68 -15.09
C SER A 105 -9.31 8.36 -13.83
N ASN A 106 -10.16 8.57 -12.84
CA ASN A 106 -9.80 9.19 -11.56
C ASN A 106 -8.84 8.31 -10.74
N ILE A 107 -9.07 6.99 -10.71
CA ILE A 107 -8.15 6.02 -10.10
C ILE A 107 -6.78 6.12 -10.78
N ARG A 108 -6.74 6.08 -12.12
CA ARG A 108 -5.49 6.19 -12.88
C ARG A 108 -4.74 7.49 -12.59
N ALA A 109 -5.43 8.63 -12.55
CA ALA A 109 -4.83 9.92 -12.22
C ALA A 109 -4.18 9.91 -10.83
N TRP A 110 -4.83 9.31 -9.84
CA TRP A 110 -4.24 9.15 -8.50
C TRP A 110 -3.00 8.25 -8.52
N LEU A 111 -3.09 7.09 -9.19
CA LEU A 111 -2.00 6.11 -9.26
C LEU A 111 -0.76 6.66 -9.97
N GLU A 112 -0.94 7.33 -11.10
CA GLU A 112 0.16 7.94 -11.86
C GLU A 112 0.80 9.09 -11.07
N GLY A 113 0.00 9.91 -10.40
CA GLY A 113 0.51 10.98 -9.55
C GLY A 113 1.28 10.45 -8.33
N ALA A 114 0.79 9.37 -7.70
CA ALA A 114 1.48 8.70 -6.61
C ALA A 114 2.79 8.03 -7.08
N GLU A 115 2.77 7.34 -8.23
CA GLU A 115 3.97 6.74 -8.84
C GLU A 115 5.03 7.80 -9.12
N LYS A 116 4.64 8.92 -9.71
CA LYS A 116 5.52 10.06 -9.96
C LYS A 116 6.10 10.65 -8.67
N HIS A 117 5.32 10.73 -7.61
CA HIS A 117 5.76 11.33 -6.34
C HIS A 117 6.69 10.42 -5.54
N TYR A 118 6.35 9.13 -5.43
CA TYR A 118 7.06 8.19 -4.57
C TYR A 118 8.09 7.33 -5.30
N GLY A 119 8.14 7.37 -6.64
CA GLY A 119 9.11 6.62 -7.44
C GLY A 119 8.90 5.11 -7.43
N VAL A 120 7.72 4.64 -7.02
CA VAL A 120 7.35 3.22 -6.96
C VAL A 120 5.89 3.06 -7.41
N LYS A 121 5.58 1.96 -8.11
CA LYS A 121 4.21 1.66 -8.54
C LYS A 121 3.31 1.43 -7.33
N PRO A 122 2.23 2.22 -7.16
CA PRO A 122 1.23 1.97 -6.13
C PRO A 122 0.56 0.60 -6.30
N ILE A 123 -0.06 0.15 -5.21
CA ILE A 123 -0.88 -1.06 -5.16
C ILE A 123 -2.35 -0.65 -5.13
N ILE A 124 -3.22 -1.39 -5.81
CA ILE A 124 -4.67 -1.18 -5.77
C ILE A 124 -5.28 -2.19 -4.81
N TYR A 125 -5.87 -1.73 -3.72
CA TYR A 125 -6.72 -2.55 -2.88
C TYR A 125 -8.19 -2.47 -3.32
N THR A 126 -8.87 -3.61 -3.29
CA THR A 126 -10.33 -3.69 -3.48
C THR A 126 -10.84 -5.07 -3.03
N TYR A 127 -12.16 -5.28 -3.00
CA TYR A 127 -12.73 -6.62 -2.81
C TYR A 127 -13.12 -7.27 -4.14
N GLN A 128 -13.12 -8.61 -4.18
CA GLN A 128 -13.31 -9.43 -5.41
C GLN A 128 -14.48 -8.97 -6.29
N ALA A 129 -15.65 -8.74 -5.69
CA ALA A 129 -16.84 -8.36 -6.45
C ALA A 129 -16.77 -6.94 -7.03
N PHE A 130 -16.03 -6.01 -6.41
CA PHE A 130 -15.78 -4.69 -6.99
C PHE A 130 -14.79 -4.80 -8.14
N TYR A 131 -13.68 -5.52 -7.93
CA TYR A 131 -12.69 -5.82 -8.97
C TYR A 131 -13.37 -6.35 -10.25
N ASP A 132 -14.15 -7.42 -10.13
CA ASP A 132 -14.79 -8.09 -11.28
C ASP A 132 -15.71 -7.16 -12.06
N ARG A 133 -16.37 -6.21 -11.39
CA ARG A 133 -17.32 -5.29 -12.02
C ARG A 133 -16.67 -4.02 -12.58
N LYS A 134 -15.61 -3.52 -11.93
CA LYS A 134 -15.13 -2.14 -12.13
C LYS A 134 -13.71 -2.06 -12.68
N LEU A 135 -12.81 -2.96 -12.27
CA LEU A 135 -11.36 -2.79 -12.44
C LEU A 135 -10.71 -3.89 -13.30
N LYS A 136 -11.35 -5.05 -13.43
CA LYS A 136 -10.82 -6.23 -14.13
C LYS A 136 -10.29 -5.91 -15.54
N GLY A 137 -8.98 -6.11 -15.73
CA GLY A 137 -8.30 -5.92 -17.02
C GLY A 137 -8.00 -4.46 -17.39
N TYR A 138 -8.28 -3.49 -16.52
CA TYR A 138 -8.07 -2.07 -16.80
C TYR A 138 -6.77 -1.49 -16.23
N PHE A 139 -6.03 -2.24 -15.40
CA PHE A 139 -4.82 -1.78 -14.72
C PHE A 139 -3.67 -2.81 -14.76
N PRO A 140 -3.30 -3.35 -15.93
CA PRO A 140 -2.29 -4.41 -16.04
C PRO A 140 -0.88 -3.99 -15.60
N GLU A 141 -0.63 -2.67 -15.52
CA GLU A 141 0.65 -2.11 -15.07
C GLU A 141 0.82 -2.18 -13.56
N TYR A 142 -0.29 -2.18 -12.81
CA TYR A 142 -0.32 -2.11 -11.35
C TYR A 142 -0.50 -3.49 -10.71
N HIS A 143 -0.27 -3.54 -9.40
CA HIS A 143 -0.45 -4.75 -8.60
C HIS A 143 -1.72 -4.64 -7.75
N PHE A 144 -2.41 -5.76 -7.61
CA PHE A 144 -3.64 -5.86 -6.85
C PHE A 144 -3.42 -6.49 -5.47
N TRP A 145 -4.07 -5.89 -4.49
CA TRP A 145 -4.36 -6.45 -3.19
C TRP A 145 -5.87 -6.72 -3.13
N ILE A 146 -6.30 -7.98 -3.19
CA ILE A 146 -7.74 -8.31 -3.28
C ILE A 146 -8.23 -8.92 -1.98
N ALA A 147 -9.32 -8.38 -1.44
CA ALA A 147 -10.08 -8.99 -0.37
C ALA A 147 -11.04 -10.07 -0.91
N ARG A 148 -10.93 -11.28 -0.35
CA ARG A 148 -11.84 -12.38 -0.62
C ARG A 148 -11.89 -13.33 0.59
N TYR A 149 -12.95 -13.21 1.39
CA TYR A 149 -13.14 -14.00 2.62
C TYR A 149 -13.92 -15.29 2.33
N LYS A 150 -13.32 -16.14 1.49
CA LYS A 150 -13.85 -17.47 1.16
C LYS A 150 -12.68 -18.47 1.21
N ASP A 151 -12.98 -19.76 1.24
CA ASP A 151 -11.99 -20.84 1.13
C ASP A 151 -11.40 -20.95 -0.29
N MET A 152 -11.17 -19.83 -0.95
CA MET A 152 -10.68 -19.73 -2.32
C MET A 152 -9.96 -18.41 -2.55
N GLU A 153 -8.81 -18.50 -3.20
CA GLU A 153 -7.99 -17.35 -3.58
C GLU A 153 -8.73 -16.37 -4.50
N PRO A 154 -8.31 -15.10 -4.56
CA PRO A 154 -8.82 -14.14 -5.52
C PRO A 154 -8.64 -14.61 -6.97
N ASN A 155 -9.66 -14.35 -7.79
CA ASN A 155 -9.62 -14.62 -9.22
C ASN A 155 -9.35 -13.32 -9.96
N VAL A 156 -8.21 -13.24 -10.65
CA VAL A 156 -7.80 -12.06 -11.42
C VAL A 156 -7.76 -12.34 -12.90
N HIS A 157 -7.97 -11.30 -13.70
CA HIS A 157 -7.74 -11.33 -15.13
C HIS A 157 -6.28 -11.73 -15.42
N PRO A 158 -6.00 -12.56 -16.45
CA PRO A 158 -4.63 -13.02 -16.74
C PRO A 158 -3.61 -11.90 -16.99
N GLY A 159 -4.06 -10.72 -17.42
CA GLY A 159 -3.22 -9.54 -17.61
C GLY A 159 -2.97 -8.69 -16.36
N ASP A 160 -3.71 -8.92 -15.27
CA ASP A 160 -3.55 -8.18 -14.02
C ASP A 160 -2.61 -8.93 -13.07
N LYS A 161 -1.89 -8.18 -12.22
CA LYS A 161 -0.87 -8.74 -11.33
C LYS A 161 -1.38 -8.82 -9.91
N MET A 162 -1.64 -10.03 -9.43
CA MET A 162 -1.98 -10.26 -8.02
C MET A 162 -0.71 -10.18 -7.15
N ALA A 163 -0.77 -9.45 -6.04
CA ALA A 163 0.36 -9.33 -5.10
C ALA A 163 -0.02 -9.71 -3.66
N PHE A 164 -1.19 -9.26 -3.19
CA PHE A 164 -1.63 -9.49 -1.82
C PHE A 164 -3.07 -10.00 -1.78
N TRP A 165 -3.39 -10.90 -0.85
CA TRP A 165 -4.74 -11.38 -0.60
C TRP A 165 -5.13 -11.10 0.85
N GLN A 166 -6.16 -10.28 1.07
CA GLN A 166 -6.81 -10.19 2.37
C GLN A 166 -7.80 -11.34 2.49
N TYR A 167 -7.43 -12.35 3.28
CA TYR A 167 -8.16 -13.62 3.34
C TYR A 167 -9.18 -13.68 4.47
N SER A 168 -9.08 -12.78 5.45
CA SER A 168 -10.05 -12.68 6.54
C SER A 168 -9.98 -11.31 7.22
N GLU A 169 -11.15 -10.82 7.65
CA GLU A 169 -11.32 -9.66 8.54
C GLU A 169 -11.37 -10.05 10.04
N LYS A 170 -11.32 -11.36 10.31
CA LYS A 170 -11.53 -11.96 11.64
C LYS A 170 -10.26 -12.53 12.25
N GLY A 171 -9.11 -12.06 11.78
CA GLY A 171 -7.82 -12.48 12.32
C GLY A 171 -7.71 -12.12 13.80
N LEU A 172 -7.04 -13.01 14.55
CA LEU A 172 -6.66 -12.77 15.94
C LEU A 172 -5.13 -12.75 16.00
N VAL A 173 -4.56 -11.55 16.16
CA VAL A 173 -3.11 -11.34 16.20
C VAL A 173 -2.74 -10.77 17.55
N LYS A 174 -1.73 -11.35 18.22
CA LYS A 174 -1.28 -10.88 19.53
C LYS A 174 -0.85 -9.41 19.39
N GLY A 175 -1.34 -8.57 20.31
CA GLY A 175 -1.10 -7.13 20.28
C GLY A 175 -2.17 -6.30 19.58
N VAL A 176 -3.17 -6.93 18.96
CA VAL A 176 -4.39 -6.26 18.49
C VAL A 176 -5.57 -6.76 19.31
N SER A 177 -6.31 -5.84 19.97
CA SER A 177 -7.38 -6.21 20.90
C SER A 177 -8.72 -6.54 20.22
N SER A 178 -8.86 -6.18 18.95
CA SER A 178 -10.04 -6.44 18.12
C SER A 178 -9.72 -7.46 17.03
N PRO A 179 -10.74 -8.00 16.35
CA PRO A 179 -10.53 -8.61 15.03
C PRO A 179 -9.70 -7.68 14.13
N VAL A 180 -8.81 -8.28 13.36
CA VAL A 180 -7.93 -7.59 12.43
C VAL A 180 -7.89 -8.29 11.09
N ASP A 181 -7.79 -7.48 10.05
CA ASP A 181 -7.60 -7.95 8.69
C ASP A 181 -6.23 -8.63 8.54
N VAL A 182 -6.23 -9.83 7.97
CA VAL A 182 -5.04 -10.65 7.77
C VAL A 182 -4.81 -10.94 6.29
N ASN A 183 -3.54 -10.83 5.93
CA ASN A 183 -3.11 -10.75 4.54
C ASN A 183 -2.03 -11.80 4.22
N TRP A 184 -2.11 -12.34 3.02
CA TRP A 184 -1.04 -13.08 2.38
C TRP A 184 -0.36 -12.24 1.31
N PHE A 185 0.97 -12.28 1.33
CA PHE A 185 1.81 -11.87 0.23
C PHE A 185 2.36 -13.11 -0.49
N TYR A 186 2.20 -13.15 -1.81
CA TYR A 186 2.67 -14.24 -2.68
C TYR A 186 4.17 -14.10 -2.96
N GLY A 187 5.00 -14.40 -1.95
CA GLY A 187 6.45 -14.37 -2.08
C GLY A 187 7.19 -14.39 -0.75
N ASP A 188 8.51 -14.23 -0.84
CA ASP A 188 9.45 -14.11 0.27
C ASP A 188 9.86 -12.64 0.53
N HIS A 189 10.79 -12.43 1.47
CA HIS A 189 11.26 -11.09 1.84
C HIS A 189 11.91 -10.34 0.68
N ALA A 190 12.62 -11.04 -0.21
CA ALA A 190 13.27 -10.45 -1.36
C ALA A 190 12.22 -10.00 -2.39
N ALA A 191 11.21 -10.82 -2.65
CA ALA A 191 10.06 -10.46 -3.49
C ALA A 191 9.28 -9.28 -2.91
N LEU A 192 9.02 -9.27 -1.59
CA LEU A 192 8.32 -8.17 -0.92
C LEU A 192 9.08 -6.85 -1.03
N SER A 193 10.41 -6.90 -1.00
CA SER A 193 11.26 -5.70 -1.13
C SER A 193 11.17 -5.04 -2.51
N LYS A 194 10.71 -5.75 -3.55
CA LYS A 194 10.44 -5.17 -4.88
C LYS A 194 9.22 -4.25 -4.90
N TYR A 195 8.37 -4.33 -3.88
CA TYR A 195 7.23 -3.45 -3.68
C TYR A 195 7.56 -2.25 -2.79
N CYS A 196 8.82 -2.07 -2.40
CA CYS A 196 9.23 -0.97 -1.54
C CYS A 196 9.72 0.22 -2.34
N VAL A 197 9.65 1.40 -1.72
CA VAL A 197 10.37 2.58 -2.20
C VAL A 197 11.86 2.22 -2.28
N PRO A 198 12.52 2.42 -3.43
CA PRO A 198 13.94 2.11 -3.58
C PRO A 198 14.78 3.07 -2.74
N ALA A 199 15.98 2.62 -2.34
CA ALA A 199 16.98 3.56 -1.87
C ALA A 199 17.31 4.56 -2.99
N PRO A 200 17.59 5.84 -2.67
CA PRO A 200 18.13 6.75 -3.65
C PRO A 200 19.39 6.12 -4.27
N ALA A 201 19.57 6.29 -5.58
CA ALA A 201 20.77 5.83 -6.24
C ALA A 201 22.01 6.43 -5.54
N PRO A 202 23.11 5.67 -5.39
CA PRO A 202 24.35 6.26 -4.91
C PRO A 202 24.68 7.48 -5.79
N ALA A 203 25.06 8.59 -5.17
CA ALA A 203 25.52 9.74 -5.93
C ALA A 203 26.65 9.30 -6.86
N ALA A 204 26.63 9.77 -8.12
CA ALA A 204 27.76 9.56 -9.01
C ALA A 204 29.02 10.11 -8.32
N PRO A 205 30.17 9.41 -8.40
CA PRO A 205 31.41 9.92 -7.82
C PRO A 205 31.67 11.32 -8.38
N GLN A 206 32.08 12.24 -7.51
CA GLN A 206 32.39 13.59 -7.97
C GLN A 206 33.58 13.54 -8.95
N PRO A 207 33.65 14.44 -9.95
CA PRO A 207 34.70 14.41 -10.97
C PRO A 207 36.13 14.38 -10.40
N GLU A 208 36.33 14.89 -9.18
CA GLU A 208 37.62 14.94 -8.49
C GLU A 208 38.09 13.55 -7.99
N GLU A 209 37.16 12.65 -7.62
CA GLU A 209 37.49 11.26 -7.23
C GLU A 209 37.80 10.37 -8.44
N ALA A 210 37.27 10.70 -9.62
CA ALA A 210 37.55 9.98 -10.87
C ALA A 210 38.98 10.24 -11.38
N LEU A 211 39.54 11.44 -11.15
CA LEU A 211 40.92 11.78 -11.50
C LEU A 211 41.93 11.07 -10.59
N ALA A 212 41.66 10.99 -9.28
CA ALA A 212 42.52 10.28 -8.33
C ALA A 212 42.64 8.77 -8.60
N GLN A 213 41.63 8.15 -9.20
CA GLN A 213 41.67 6.74 -9.61
C GLN A 213 42.30 6.52 -10.99
N ALA A 214 42.32 7.55 -11.85
CA ALA A 214 42.95 7.49 -13.17
C ALA A 214 44.47 7.72 -13.10
N GLU A 215 44.97 8.43 -12.09
CA GLU A 215 46.41 8.69 -11.90
C GLU A 215 47.13 7.60 -11.08
N ALA A 216 46.41 6.57 -10.62
CA ALA A 216 46.95 5.46 -9.84
C ALA A 216 47.35 4.22 -10.69
N PHE A 217 47.36 4.34 -12.02
CA PHE A 217 47.78 3.29 -12.96
C PHE A 217 48.86 3.77 -13.93
#